data_AF-A0A523BKY5-F1
#
_entry.id   AF-A0A523BKY5-F1
#
_cell.length_a   1.000
_cell.length_b   1.000
_cell.length_c   1.000
_cell.angle_alpha   90.00
_cell.angle_beta   90.00
_cell.angle_gamma   90.00
#
_symmetry.space_group_name_H-M   'P 1'
#
loop_
_entity.id
_entity.type
_entity.pdbx_description
1 polymer ?
#
loop_
_entity_poly.entity_id
_entity_poly.type
_entity_poly.pdbx_seq_one_letter_code
_entity_poly.pdbx_strand_id
1 'polypeptide(L)'
;MSEEKHGESYMIVFFFIISISVLLGVVLIWVGLQGASSGSLNSMIQFLLGITTIAVAAKMMSDLMETKKKEKEHKYDIVTVLQCRSCGTKMERPTRDGEYVGMVAGEKCQKCGANSMIIRFIYCKTPLEQSVD
;
A
#
# COMPACT_ATOMS: atom_id res chain seq x y z
N MET A 1 1.47 -6.46 18.05
CA MET A 1 2.61 -7.28 17.54
C MET A 1 2.22 -8.75 17.36
N SER A 2 1.00 -9.02 16.85
CA SER A 2 0.50 -10.37 16.54
C SER A 2 -0.16 -10.46 15.16
N GLU A 3 -0.46 -9.34 14.52
CA GLU A 3 -1.10 -9.29 13.19
C GLU A 3 -0.10 -9.53 12.05
N GLU A 4 1.17 -9.11 12.18
CA GLU A 4 2.16 -9.31 11.11
C GLU A 4 2.51 -10.79 10.85
N LYS A 5 2.51 -11.63 11.89
CA LYS A 5 2.81 -13.07 11.75
C LYS A 5 1.74 -13.84 10.96
N HIS A 6 0.50 -13.35 10.93
CA HIS A 6 -0.58 -14.01 10.21
C HIS A 6 -0.48 -13.75 8.69
N GLY A 7 0.00 -12.57 8.30
CA GLY A 7 0.22 -12.20 6.89
C GLY A 7 1.31 -13.03 6.21
N GLU A 8 2.45 -13.26 6.89
CA GLU A 8 3.55 -14.06 6.31
C GLU A 8 3.15 -15.51 6.04
N SER A 9 2.41 -16.12 6.96
CA SER A 9 1.97 -17.52 6.82
C SER A 9 1.00 -17.69 5.64
N TYR A 10 0.09 -16.74 5.44
CA TYR A 10 -0.87 -16.78 4.34
C TYR A 10 -0.19 -16.60 2.97
N MET A 11 0.80 -15.72 2.89
CA MET A 11 1.57 -15.49 1.65
C MET A 11 2.33 -16.74 1.21
N ILE A 12 2.93 -17.48 2.16
CA ILE A 12 3.62 -18.73 1.87
C ILE A 12 2.65 -19.76 1.29
N VAL A 13 1.51 -19.98 1.95
CA VAL A 13 0.48 -20.93 1.48
C VAL A 13 -0.05 -20.55 0.10
N PHE A 14 -0.26 -19.26 -0.15
CA PHE A 14 -0.70 -18.75 -1.45
C PHE A 14 0.30 -19.07 -2.58
N PHE A 15 1.61 -18.87 -2.35
CA PHE A 15 2.64 -19.24 -3.33
C PHE A 15 2.71 -20.74 -3.59
N PHE A 16 2.51 -21.58 -2.57
CA PHE A 16 2.42 -23.03 -2.74
C PHE A 16 1.22 -23.42 -3.63
N ILE A 17 0.05 -22.82 -3.42
CA ILE A 17 -1.14 -23.08 -4.23
C ILE A 17 -0.91 -22.68 -5.69
N ILE A 18 -0.31 -21.49 -5.93
CA ILE A 18 0.04 -21.05 -7.29
C ILE A 18 1.00 -22.04 -7.94
N SER A 19 2.05 -22.46 -7.24
CA SER A 19 3.04 -23.42 -7.77
C SER A 19 2.37 -24.74 -8.20
N ILE A 20 1.50 -25.30 -7.35
CA ILE A 20 0.75 -26.52 -7.66
C ILE A 20 -0.16 -26.32 -8.87
N SER A 21 -0.86 -25.17 -8.97
CA SER A 21 -1.75 -24.88 -10.09
C SER A 21 -1.03 -24.77 -11.43
N VAL A 22 0.18 -24.19 -11.44
CA VAL A 22 1.02 -24.09 -12.64
C VAL A 22 1.53 -25.46 -13.05
N LEU A 23 1.98 -26.29 -12.10
CA LEU A 23 2.38 -27.67 -12.39
C LEU A 23 1.23 -28.48 -12.98
N LEU A 24 0.02 -28.37 -12.42
CA LEU A 24 -1.16 -29.02 -12.94
C LEU A 24 -1.51 -28.54 -14.36
N GLY A 25 -1.40 -27.22 -14.62
CA GLY A 25 -1.57 -26.65 -15.95
C GLY A 25 -0.59 -27.22 -16.98
N VAL A 26 0.70 -27.34 -16.63
CA VAL A 26 1.73 -27.92 -17.50
C VAL A 26 1.43 -29.40 -17.80
N VAL A 27 1.01 -30.18 -16.79
CA VAL A 27 0.63 -31.58 -16.97
C VAL A 27 -0.56 -31.72 -17.93
N LEU A 28 -1.59 -30.88 -17.78
CA LEU A 28 -2.76 -30.89 -18.68
C LEU A 28 -2.39 -30.54 -20.12
N ILE A 29 -1.49 -29.56 -20.31
CA ILE A 29 -0.98 -29.22 -21.65
C ILE A 29 -0.23 -30.41 -22.26
N TRP A 30 0.60 -31.11 -21.47
CA TRP A 30 1.35 -32.27 -21.93
C TRP A 30 0.43 -33.43 -22.36
N VAL A 31 -0.59 -33.75 -21.56
CA VAL A 31 -1.57 -34.79 -21.90
C VAL A 31 -2.39 -34.38 -23.12
N GLY A 32 -2.81 -33.11 -23.20
CA GLY A 32 -3.53 -32.56 -24.35
C GLY A 32 -2.72 -32.65 -25.65
N LEU A 33 -1.41 -32.37 -25.60
CA LEU A 33 -0.51 -32.46 -26.76
C LEU A 33 -0.35 -33.88 -27.28
N GLN A 34 -0.21 -34.87 -26.39
CA GLN A 34 -0.13 -36.28 -26.83
C GLN A 34 -1.42 -36.73 -27.51
N GLY A 35 -2.57 -36.33 -26.96
CA GLY A 35 -3.88 -36.66 -27.51
C GLY A 35 -4.28 -35.84 -28.74
N ALA A 36 -3.61 -34.72 -29.04
CA ALA A 36 -3.94 -33.86 -30.18
C ALA A 36 -3.81 -34.59 -31.53
N SER A 37 -2.92 -35.58 -31.62
CA SER A 37 -2.74 -36.44 -32.80
C SER A 37 -3.98 -37.30 -33.12
N SER A 38 -4.82 -37.58 -32.12
CA SER A 38 -6.02 -38.42 -32.26
C SER A 38 -7.27 -37.64 -32.71
N GLY A 39 -7.19 -36.31 -32.86
CA GLY A 39 -8.34 -35.46 -33.20
C GLY A 39 -9.45 -35.44 -32.13
N SER A 40 -9.16 -35.93 -30.92
CA SER A 40 -10.14 -36.05 -29.84
C SER A 40 -10.48 -34.69 -29.22
N LEU A 41 -11.79 -34.41 -29.09
CA LEU A 41 -12.31 -33.23 -28.40
C LEU A 41 -11.77 -33.11 -26.96
N ASN A 42 -11.58 -34.24 -26.27
CA ASN A 42 -11.07 -34.24 -24.90
C ASN A 42 -9.65 -33.68 -24.81
N SER A 43 -8.80 -33.98 -25.80
CA SER A 43 -7.42 -33.49 -25.85
C SER A 43 -7.35 -31.99 -26.11
N MET A 44 -8.24 -31.49 -26.97
CA MET A 44 -8.38 -30.05 -27.21
C MET A 44 -8.87 -29.31 -25.95
N ILE A 45 -9.86 -29.86 -25.24
CA ILE A 45 -10.37 -29.28 -23.98
C ILE A 45 -9.27 -29.27 -22.90
N GLN A 46 -8.53 -30.37 -22.74
CA GLN A 46 -7.43 -30.46 -21.77
C GLN A 46 -6.33 -29.43 -22.04
N PHE A 47 -5.99 -29.20 -23.30
CA PHE A 47 -5.02 -28.18 -23.70
C PHE A 47 -5.50 -26.76 -23.36
N LEU A 48 -6.74 -26.42 -23.69
CA LEU A 48 -7.34 -25.11 -23.38
C LEU A 48 -7.43 -24.86 -21.86
N LEU A 49 -7.83 -25.87 -21.09
CA LEU A 49 -7.86 -25.79 -19.63
C LEU A 49 -6.48 -25.57 -19.03
N GLY A 50 -5.45 -26.22 -19.59
CA GLY A 50 -4.07 -26.00 -19.16
C GLY A 50 -3.60 -24.55 -19.37
N ILE A 51 -3.83 -23.99 -20.55
CA ILE A 51 -3.46 -22.60 -20.86
C ILE A 51 -4.22 -21.60 -19.97
N THR A 52 -5.53 -21.78 -19.84
CA THR A 52 -6.36 -20.86 -19.04
C THR A 52 -5.97 -20.89 -17.57
N THR A 53 -5.63 -22.06 -17.02
CA THR A 53 -5.15 -22.20 -15.63
C THR A 53 -3.86 -21.39 -15.41
N ILE A 54 -2.90 -21.47 -16.33
CA ILE A 54 -1.65 -20.70 -16.23
C ILE A 54 -1.91 -19.20 -16.37
N ALA A 55 -2.79 -18.79 -17.29
CA ALA A 55 -3.14 -17.39 -17.48
C ALA A 55 -3.81 -16.77 -16.24
N VAL A 56 -4.70 -17.52 -15.57
CA VAL A 56 -5.33 -17.09 -14.31
C VAL A 56 -4.28 -16.95 -13.21
N ALA A 57 -3.38 -17.93 -13.05
CA ALA A 57 -2.30 -17.87 -12.07
C ALA A 57 -1.38 -16.66 -12.29
N ALA A 58 -1.04 -16.37 -13.55
CA ALA A 58 -0.24 -15.20 -13.91
C ALA A 58 -0.96 -13.88 -13.57
N LYS A 59 -2.26 -13.78 -13.87
CA LYS A 59 -3.07 -12.59 -13.55
C LYS A 59 -3.16 -12.35 -12.04
N MET A 60 -3.35 -13.41 -11.24
CA MET A 60 -3.33 -13.30 -9.78
C MET A 60 -1.98 -12.79 -9.24
N MET A 61 -0.87 -13.23 -9.83
CA MET A 61 0.46 -12.74 -9.47
C MET A 61 0.63 -11.25 -9.81
N SER A 62 0.14 -10.82 -10.98
CA SER A 62 0.16 -9.40 -11.37
C SER A 62 -0.66 -8.53 -10.42
N ASP A 63 -1.88 -8.94 -10.09
CA ASP A 63 -2.75 -8.20 -9.15
C ASP A 63 -2.07 -8.05 -7.77
N LEU A 64 -1.37 -9.10 -7.29
CA LEU A 64 -0.61 -9.05 -6.03
C LEU A 64 0.60 -8.11 -6.09
N MET A 65 1.28 -8.00 -7.24
CA MET A 65 2.38 -7.06 -7.41
C MET A 65 1.86 -5.62 -7.42
N GLU A 66 0.68 -5.38 -8.01
CA GLU A 66 0.03 -4.07 -8.03
C GLU A 66 -0.44 -3.61 -6.65
N THR A 67 -0.95 -4.52 -5.81
CA THR A 67 -1.35 -4.17 -4.44
C THR A 67 -0.15 -3.77 -3.59
N LYS A 68 0.95 -4.52 -3.64
CA LYS A 68 2.20 -4.17 -2.93
C LYS A 68 2.77 -2.81 -3.34
N LYS A 69 2.57 -2.39 -4.60
CA LYS A 69 3.02 -1.07 -5.08
C LYS A 69 2.22 0.07 -4.44
N LYS A 70 0.95 -0.16 -4.11
CA LYS A 70 0.05 0.85 -3.52
C LYS A 70 0.21 1.01 -2.00
N GLU A 71 0.83 0.04 -1.33
CA GLU A 71 1.14 0.07 0.11
C GLU A 71 2.35 0.94 0.50
N LYS A 72 3.01 1.61 -0.46
CA LYS A 72 3.91 2.72 -0.09
C LYS A 72 3.05 3.89 0.39
N GLU A 73 2.54 3.78 1.61
CA GLU A 73 1.80 4.82 2.29
C GLU A 73 2.64 6.09 2.33
N HIS A 74 2.10 7.17 1.77
CA HIS A 74 2.68 8.49 1.92
C HIS A 74 2.66 8.84 3.40
N LYS A 75 3.83 8.86 4.05
CA LYS A 75 3.96 9.35 5.42
C LYS A 75 3.72 10.86 5.39
N TYR A 76 2.52 11.30 5.79
CA TYR A 76 2.17 12.71 5.86
C TYR A 76 2.74 13.33 7.15
N ASP A 77 3.54 14.38 7.02
CA ASP A 77 3.96 15.18 8.16
C ASP A 77 2.86 16.19 8.51
N ILE A 78 2.22 16.00 9.66
CA ILE A 78 1.15 16.90 10.14
C ILE A 78 1.79 18.07 10.88
N VAL A 79 1.64 19.27 10.34
CA VAL A 79 2.23 20.50 10.86
C VAL A 79 1.17 21.39 11.50
N THR A 80 1.51 21.95 12.65
CA THR A 80 0.71 22.91 13.40
C THR A 80 1.32 24.30 13.27
N VAL A 81 0.49 25.29 12.94
CA VAL A 81 0.86 26.71 12.86
C VAL A 81 0.34 27.44 14.09
N LEU A 82 1.28 27.93 14.89
CA LEU A 82 1.05 28.82 16.01
C LEU A 82 1.05 30.26 15.53
N GLN A 83 0.16 31.09 16.05
CA GLN A 83 0.17 32.53 15.84
C GLN A 83 0.11 33.28 17.16
N CYS A 84 0.98 34.27 17.35
CA CYS A 84 0.94 35.15 18.50
C CYS A 84 -0.23 36.13 18.41
N ARG A 85 -1.07 36.21 19.45
CA ARG A 85 -2.12 37.24 19.52
C ARG A 85 -1.57 38.65 19.76
N SER A 86 -0.39 38.79 20.36
CA SER A 86 0.20 40.10 20.70
C SER A 86 0.95 40.76 19.55
N CYS A 87 1.70 40.00 18.74
CA CYS A 87 2.52 40.55 17.65
C CYS A 87 2.26 39.94 16.27
N GLY A 88 1.34 38.97 16.17
CA GLY A 88 0.97 38.34 14.90
C GLY A 88 1.99 37.33 14.33
N THR A 89 3.16 37.16 14.95
CA THR A 89 4.21 36.22 14.51
C THR A 89 3.68 34.80 14.39
N LYS A 90 4.00 34.12 13.29
CA LYS A 90 3.64 32.72 13.04
C LYS A 90 4.84 31.80 13.24
N MET A 91 4.62 30.60 13.78
CA MET A 91 5.62 29.56 13.92
C MET A 91 5.03 28.21 13.50
N GLU A 92 5.81 27.38 12.82
CA GLU A 92 5.43 26.02 12.45
C GLU A 92 6.15 25.01 13.36
N ARG A 93 5.45 23.96 13.77
CA ARG A 93 6.05 22.81 14.48
C ARG A 93 5.26 21.52 14.20
N PRO A 94 5.82 20.34 14.50
CA PRO A 94 5.07 19.10 14.49
C PRO A 94 3.84 19.17 15.40
N THR A 95 2.74 18.58 14.95
CA THR A 95 1.49 18.50 15.70
C THR A 95 1.67 17.59 16.92
N ARG A 96 1.14 18.00 18.08
CA ARG A 96 1.09 17.15 19.27
C ARG A 96 -0.32 16.60 19.46
N ASP A 97 -0.43 15.45 20.11
CA ASP A 97 -1.72 14.82 20.36
C ASP A 97 -2.63 15.71 21.21
N GLY A 98 -3.91 15.77 20.84
CA GLY A 98 -4.93 16.57 21.53
C GLY A 98 -4.96 18.06 21.17
N GLU A 99 -4.13 18.51 20.22
CA GLU A 99 -4.16 19.89 19.74
C GLU A 99 -5.29 20.15 18.76
N TYR A 100 -5.93 21.31 18.88
CA TYR A 100 -7.01 21.73 17.97
C TYR A 100 -6.88 23.21 17.60
N VAL A 101 -7.45 23.57 16.45
CA VAL A 101 -7.48 24.95 15.97
C VAL A 101 -8.25 25.83 16.95
N GLY A 102 -7.63 26.91 17.42
CA GLY A 102 -8.17 27.81 18.42
C GLY A 102 -7.62 27.59 19.84
N MET A 103 -6.88 26.50 20.08
CA MET A 103 -6.27 26.22 21.37
C MET A 103 -5.15 27.23 21.69
N VAL A 104 -5.12 27.74 22.93
CA VAL A 104 -3.99 28.54 23.44
C VAL A 104 -2.82 27.60 23.73
N ALA A 105 -1.73 27.76 23.02
CA ALA A 105 -0.52 26.99 23.23
C ALA A 105 0.27 27.55 24.41
N GLY A 106 0.81 26.68 25.26
CA GLY A 106 1.67 27.07 26.39
C GLY A 106 3.06 27.61 25.99
N GLU A 107 3.29 27.84 24.70
CA GLU A 107 4.58 28.26 24.14
C GLU A 107 4.70 29.78 24.12
N LYS A 108 5.89 30.28 24.45
CA LYS A 108 6.18 31.71 24.39
C LYS A 108 6.47 32.13 22.96
N CYS A 109 6.02 33.32 22.59
CA CYS A 109 6.40 33.93 21.33
C CYS A 109 7.91 34.24 21.33
N GLN A 110 8.67 33.66 20.40
CA GLN A 110 10.11 33.92 20.25
C GLN A 110 10.43 35.39 19.88
N LYS A 111 9.45 36.14 19.36
CA LYS A 111 9.65 37.54 18.94
C LYS A 111 9.36 38.57 20.04
N CYS A 112 8.31 38.35 20.84
CA CYS A 112 7.84 39.34 21.83
C CYS A 112 7.77 38.81 23.27
N GLY A 113 8.08 37.53 23.50
CA GLY A 113 8.05 36.91 24.83
C GLY A 113 6.66 36.65 25.42
N ALA A 114 5.58 37.04 24.74
CA ALA A 114 4.21 36.85 25.22
C ALA A 114 3.79 35.37 25.24
N ASN A 115 3.00 34.97 26.23
CA ASN A 115 2.44 33.61 26.39
C ASN A 115 1.09 33.43 25.65
N SER A 116 0.82 34.26 24.64
CA SER A 116 -0.48 34.37 23.97
C SER A 116 -0.48 33.72 22.58
N MET A 117 0.21 32.59 22.43
CA MET A 117 0.23 31.83 21.18
C MET A 117 -1.06 31.03 21.04
N ILE A 118 -1.66 31.03 19.85
CA ILE A 118 -2.86 30.26 19.52
C ILE A 118 -2.59 29.39 18.30
N ILE A 119 -3.11 28.16 18.29
CA ILE A 119 -3.05 27.30 17.13
C ILE A 119 -4.03 27.83 16.08
N ARG A 120 -3.54 28.25 14.91
CA ARG A 120 -4.36 28.81 13.84
C ARG A 120 -4.64 27.82 12.72
N PHE A 121 -3.71 26.93 12.41
CA PHE A 121 -3.86 25.91 11.38
C PHE A 121 -3.21 24.61 11.81
N ILE A 122 -3.81 23.48 11.41
CA ILE A 122 -3.22 22.15 11.45
C ILE A 122 -3.44 21.57 10.05
N TYR A 123 -2.38 21.19 9.35
CA TYR A 123 -2.47 20.69 7.99
C TYR A 123 -1.40 19.63 7.70
N CYS A 124 -1.70 18.75 6.74
CA CYS A 124 -0.71 17.83 6.20
C CYS A 124 0.19 18.57 5.22
N LYS A 125 1.49 18.59 5.49
CA LYS A 125 2.46 19.05 4.49
C LYS A 125 2.51 17.94 3.43
N THR A 126 1.97 18.21 2.25
CA THR A 126 2.09 17.25 1.14
C THR A 126 3.57 16.96 0.96
N PRO A 127 4.01 15.68 0.96
CA PRO A 127 5.36 15.38 0.57
C PRO A 127 5.55 15.96 -0.82
N LEU A 128 6.57 16.81 -1.00
CA LEU A 128 7.02 17.13 -2.36
C LEU A 128 7.30 15.77 -2.99
N GLU A 129 6.57 15.49 -4.06
CA GLU A 129 6.73 14.34 -4.93
C GLU A 129 8.21 13.94 -4.95
N GLN A 130 8.56 12.86 -4.25
CA GLN A 130 9.92 12.37 -4.29
C GLN A 130 10.09 11.84 -5.71
N SER A 131 10.71 12.67 -6.57
CA SER A 131 11.18 12.26 -7.88
C SER A 131 11.99 10.99 -7.68
N VAL A 132 11.44 9.89 -8.21
CA VAL A 132 12.10 8.61 -8.27
C VAL A 132 13.28 8.80 -9.23
N ASP A 133 14.49 8.93 -8.67
CA ASP A 133 15.74 8.67 -9.39
C ASP A 133 15.94 7.14 -9.55
#